data_AF-A0A3P5WFD2-F1
#
_entry.id   AF-A0A3P5WFD2-F1
#
_cell.length_a   1.000
_cell.length_b   1.000
_cell.length_c   1.000
_cell.angle_alpha   90.00
_cell.angle_beta   90.00
_cell.angle_gamma   90.00
#
_symmetry.space_group_name_H-M   'P 1'
#
loop_
_entity.id
_entity.type
_entity.pdbx_description
1 polymer ?
#
loop_
_entity_poly.entity_id
_entity_poly.type
_entity_poly.pdbx_seq_one_letter_code
_entity_poly.pdbx_strand_id
1 'polypeptide(L)'
;MNLQSRVSLFENQVDMTRNLLAQCRGMRRHLTLHVLPNLSDSDQFVVECLMDNLVDEEPTHTNLISHLDNSLGEIRAAIEAGTTEERVPIPAERLIGTSEAFDTYKSLTPAAEALKDALPPVERLLQTALDVQDFAKAVRLTLDLIDRE
;
A
#
# COMPACT_ATOMS: atom_id res chain seq x y z
N MET A 1 -0.43 15.59 33.51
CA MET A 1 -0.97 14.35 32.88
C MET A 1 -1.11 13.26 33.94
N ASN A 2 -2.28 12.64 34.09
CA ASN A 2 -2.54 11.56 35.06
C ASN A 2 -1.89 10.23 34.56
N LEU A 3 -1.40 9.36 35.47
CA LEU A 3 -0.94 8.00 35.15
C LEU A 3 -1.91 7.24 34.24
N GLN A 4 -3.22 7.41 34.44
CA GLN A 4 -4.28 6.74 33.69
C GLN A 4 -4.27 7.09 32.20
N SER A 5 -3.93 8.34 31.83
CA SER A 5 -3.82 8.75 30.43
C SER A 5 -2.48 8.36 29.79
N ARG A 6 -1.44 8.11 30.59
CA ARG A 6 -0.16 7.53 30.12
C ARG A 6 -0.32 6.04 29.80
N VAL A 7 -1.02 5.31 30.65
CA VAL A 7 -1.33 3.89 30.46
C VAL A 7 -2.13 3.68 29.17
N SER A 8 -3.15 4.51 28.91
CA SER A 8 -3.96 4.40 27.69
C SER A 8 -3.18 4.70 26.39
N LEU A 9 -2.22 5.64 26.42
CA LEU A 9 -1.38 5.93 25.24
C LEU A 9 -0.42 4.78 24.93
N PHE A 10 0.16 4.19 25.97
CA PHE A 10 1.05 3.04 25.83
C PHE A 10 0.30 1.80 25.32
N GLU A 11 -0.89 1.52 25.86
CA GLU A 11 -1.76 0.43 25.40
C GLU A 11 -2.10 0.59 23.91
N ASN A 12 -2.51 1.79 23.48
CA ASN A 12 -2.77 2.08 22.07
C ASN A 12 -1.52 1.86 21.19
N GLN A 13 -0.34 2.32 21.62
CA GLN A 13 0.90 2.11 20.88
C GLN A 13 1.22 0.62 20.71
N VAL A 14 1.06 -0.17 21.79
CA VAL A 14 1.27 -1.62 21.77
C VAL A 14 0.30 -2.30 20.82
N ASP A 15 -0.97 -1.93 20.83
CA ASP A 15 -1.99 -2.53 19.98
C ASP A 15 -1.78 -2.20 18.49
N MET A 16 -1.45 -0.95 18.17
CA MET A 16 -1.11 -0.55 16.80
C MET A 16 0.14 -1.28 16.28
N THR A 17 1.17 -1.40 17.11
CA THR A 17 2.41 -2.11 16.77
C THR A 17 2.15 -3.61 16.59
N ARG A 18 1.32 -4.22 17.44
CA ARG A 18 0.93 -5.62 17.32
C ARG A 18 0.17 -5.88 16.02
N ASN A 19 -0.72 -4.97 15.63
CA ASN A 19 -1.43 -5.06 14.34
C ASN A 19 -0.46 -4.99 13.15
N LEU A 20 0.48 -4.03 13.16
CA LEU A 20 1.52 -3.91 12.13
C LEU A 20 2.34 -5.20 12.01
N LEU A 21 2.85 -5.72 13.13
CA LEU A 21 3.62 -6.98 13.18
C LEU A 21 2.82 -8.17 12.62
N ALA A 22 1.54 -8.27 12.96
CA ALA A 22 0.67 -9.34 12.48
C ALA A 22 0.52 -9.30 10.95
N GLN A 23 0.37 -8.11 10.37
CA GLN A 23 0.30 -7.94 8.92
C GLN A 23 1.63 -8.27 8.24
N CYS A 24 2.78 -7.84 8.79
CA CYS A 24 4.10 -8.15 8.23
C CYS A 24 4.36 -9.67 8.13
N ARG A 25 3.98 -10.45 9.16
CA ARG A 25 4.20 -11.91 9.20
C ARG A 25 3.51 -12.67 8.07
N GLY A 26 2.35 -12.19 7.61
CA GLY A 26 1.64 -12.76 6.46
C GLY A 26 2.11 -12.21 5.11
N MET A 27 2.68 -11.02 5.12
CA MET A 27 2.96 -10.27 3.89
C MET A 27 4.02 -10.93 3.03
N ARG A 28 5.11 -11.45 3.61
CA ARG A 28 6.16 -12.11 2.82
C ARG A 28 5.59 -13.25 1.96
N ARG A 29 4.75 -14.10 2.56
CA ARG A 29 4.08 -15.19 1.84
C ARG A 29 3.11 -14.66 0.78
N HIS A 30 2.37 -13.61 1.08
CA HIS A 30 1.45 -12.97 0.14
C HIS A 30 2.19 -12.46 -1.10
N LEU A 31 3.29 -11.73 -0.90
CA LEU A 31 4.13 -11.20 -1.98
C LEU A 31 4.71 -12.33 -2.84
N THR A 32 5.21 -13.40 -2.22
CA THR A 32 5.75 -14.56 -2.95
C THR A 32 4.71 -15.28 -3.80
N LEU A 33 3.49 -15.46 -3.29
CA LEU A 33 2.48 -16.29 -3.96
C LEU A 33 1.62 -15.52 -4.96
N HIS A 34 1.39 -14.23 -4.74
CA HIS A 34 0.38 -13.47 -5.48
C HIS A 34 0.95 -12.26 -6.24
N VAL A 35 2.13 -11.76 -5.85
CA VAL A 35 2.73 -10.57 -6.48
C VAL A 35 3.89 -10.95 -7.39
N LEU A 36 4.96 -11.55 -6.87
CA LEU A 36 6.18 -11.86 -7.63
C LEU A 36 5.92 -12.61 -8.95
N PRO A 37 5.04 -13.64 -9.01
CA PRO A 37 4.83 -14.39 -10.26
C PRO A 37 4.25 -13.58 -11.42
N ASN A 38 3.68 -12.41 -11.13
CA ASN A 38 3.00 -11.56 -12.10
C ASN A 38 3.83 -10.30 -12.46
N LEU A 39 5.02 -10.15 -11.88
CA LEU A 39 5.92 -9.03 -12.12
C LEU A 39 7.05 -9.41 -13.09
N SER A 40 7.59 -8.40 -13.78
CA SER A 40 8.81 -8.56 -14.57
C SER A 40 10.04 -8.72 -13.65
N ASP A 41 11.14 -9.28 -14.17
CA ASP A 41 12.35 -9.50 -13.38
C ASP A 41 12.91 -8.21 -12.74
N SER A 42 12.77 -7.05 -13.42
CA SER A 42 13.19 -5.76 -12.86
C SER A 42 12.33 -5.33 -11.68
N ASP A 43 11.03 -5.58 -11.75
CA ASP A 43 10.07 -5.11 -10.75
C ASP A 43 10.05 -6.05 -9.54
N GLN A 44 10.35 -7.34 -9.76
CA GLN A 44 10.54 -8.33 -8.69
C GLN A 44 11.62 -7.88 -7.71
N PHE A 45 12.73 -7.31 -8.17
CA PHE A 45 13.82 -6.86 -7.30
C PHE A 45 13.36 -5.85 -6.23
N VAL A 46 12.49 -4.91 -6.60
CA VAL A 46 11.95 -3.90 -5.67
C VAL A 46 11.06 -4.54 -4.61
N VAL A 47 10.26 -5.54 -5.01
CA VAL A 47 9.40 -6.29 -4.09
C VAL A 47 10.20 -7.24 -3.20
N GLU A 48 11.28 -7.83 -3.70
CA GLU A 48 12.21 -8.63 -2.91
C GLU A 48 12.91 -7.78 -1.84
N CYS A 49 13.31 -6.55 -2.17
CA CYS A 49 13.84 -5.60 -1.19
C CYS A 49 12.83 -5.30 -0.07
N LEU A 50 11.54 -5.15 -0.39
CA LEU A 50 10.51 -5.07 0.64
C LEU A 50 10.44 -6.35 1.48
N MET A 51 10.49 -7.52 0.84
CA MET A 51 10.43 -8.81 1.54
C MET A 51 11.54 -9.04 2.56
N ASP A 52 12.73 -8.51 2.33
CA ASP A 52 13.84 -8.58 3.28
C ASP A 52 13.62 -7.68 4.48
N ASN A 53 13.00 -6.52 4.29
CA ASN A 53 12.64 -5.58 5.37
C ASN A 53 11.38 -6.01 6.17
N LEU A 54 10.64 -7.01 5.70
CA LEU A 54 9.51 -7.58 6.45
C LEU A 54 9.96 -8.57 7.55
N VAL A 55 11.21 -9.02 7.52
CA VAL A 55 11.77 -10.04 8.43
C VAL A 55 12.38 -9.42 9.69
N ASP A 56 12.74 -8.14 9.64
CA ASP A 56 13.35 -7.47 10.79
C ASP A 56 12.35 -7.28 11.93
N GLU A 57 12.78 -7.60 13.16
CA GLU A 57 11.99 -7.49 14.39
C GLU A 57 11.60 -6.04 14.75
N GLU A 58 12.00 -5.07 13.93
CA GLU A 58 11.72 -3.64 14.05
C GLU A 58 10.95 -3.10 12.82
N PRO A 59 9.67 -3.48 12.62
CA PRO A 59 8.85 -2.95 11.53
C PRO A 59 8.57 -1.44 11.65
N THR A 60 9.00 -0.80 12.74
CA THR A 60 8.97 0.66 12.93
C THR A 60 10.17 1.35 12.30
N HIS A 61 11.09 0.63 11.64
CA HIS A 61 12.20 1.24 10.94
C HIS A 61 11.66 2.12 9.80
N THR A 62 12.21 3.35 9.68
CA THR A 62 11.81 4.35 8.68
C THR A 62 11.81 3.82 7.23
N ASN A 63 12.54 2.74 6.98
CA ASN A 63 12.72 2.15 5.67
C ASN A 63 11.49 1.34 5.21
N LEU A 64 10.68 0.79 6.13
CA LEU A 64 9.54 -0.07 5.76
C LEU A 64 8.51 0.70 4.91
N ILE A 65 8.17 1.93 5.32
CA ILE A 65 7.23 2.79 4.58
C ILE A 65 7.75 3.08 3.18
N SER A 66 9.04 3.43 3.03
CA SER A 66 9.62 3.68 1.71
C SER A 66 9.66 2.42 0.83
N HIS A 67 9.95 1.26 1.40
CA HIS A 67 9.92 0.00 0.64
C HIS A 67 8.50 -0.37 0.20
N LEU A 68 7.51 -0.17 1.07
CA LEU A 68 6.10 -0.38 0.74
C LEU A 68 5.62 0.56 -0.37
N ASP A 69 5.95 1.84 -0.28
CA ASP A 69 5.57 2.83 -1.29
C ASP A 69 6.20 2.53 -2.65
N ASN A 70 7.51 2.23 -2.67
CA ASN A 70 8.22 1.83 -3.88
C ASN A 70 7.61 0.56 -4.51
N SER A 71 7.39 -0.49 -3.71
CA SER A 71 6.76 -1.72 -4.21
C SER A 71 5.34 -1.50 -4.73
N LEU A 72 4.54 -0.65 -4.07
CA LEU A 72 3.21 -0.29 -4.57
C LEU A 72 3.29 0.48 -5.89
N GLY A 73 4.29 1.34 -6.05
CA GLY A 73 4.61 2.01 -7.30
C GLY A 73 4.84 1.02 -8.44
N GLU A 74 5.73 0.05 -8.23
CA GLU A 74 6.05 -0.97 -9.24
C GLU A 74 4.85 -1.87 -9.57
N ILE A 75 4.09 -2.32 -8.56
CA ILE A 75 2.90 -3.14 -8.79
C ILE A 75 1.85 -2.37 -9.60
N ARG A 76 1.61 -1.09 -9.28
CA ARG A 76 0.67 -0.24 -10.02
C ARG A 76 1.16 0.02 -11.45
N ALA A 77 2.46 0.24 -11.64
CA ALA A 77 3.05 0.38 -12.96
C ALA A 77 2.89 -0.88 -13.81
N ALA A 78 3.09 -2.07 -13.22
CA ALA A 78 2.86 -3.34 -13.89
C ALA A 78 1.38 -3.58 -14.26
N ILE A 79 0.45 -3.18 -13.39
CA ILE A 79 -0.99 -3.21 -13.70
C ILE A 79 -1.30 -2.29 -14.89
N GLU A 80 -0.77 -1.07 -14.90
CA GLU A 80 -0.97 -0.11 -15.99
C GLU A 80 -0.36 -0.62 -17.30
N ALA A 81 0.85 -1.18 -17.26
CA ALA A 81 1.52 -1.76 -18.43
C ALA A 81 0.73 -2.96 -19.00
N GLY A 82 0.05 -3.72 -18.15
CA GLY A 82 -0.85 -4.79 -18.54
C GLY A 82 -2.29 -4.35 -18.77
N THR A 83 -2.58 -3.04 -18.84
CA THR A 83 -3.88 -2.48 -19.18
C THR A 83 -3.86 -1.95 -20.61
N THR A 84 -4.83 -2.36 -21.42
CA THR A 84 -5.07 -1.75 -22.73
C THR A 84 -6.36 -0.94 -22.72
N GLU A 85 -6.32 0.20 -23.38
CA GLU A 85 -7.48 1.08 -23.55
C GLU A 85 -7.87 1.13 -25.02
N GLU A 86 -9.10 0.70 -25.32
CA GLU A 86 -9.69 0.78 -26.65
C GLU A 86 -10.77 1.86 -26.67
N ARG A 87 -10.66 2.78 -27.64
CA ARG A 87 -11.68 3.79 -27.91
C ARG A 87 -12.59 3.27 -29.01
N VAL A 88 -13.83 2.95 -28.64
CA VAL A 88 -14.83 2.42 -29.56
C VAL A 88 -15.78 3.55 -29.97
N PRO A 89 -15.93 3.84 -31.26
CA PRO A 89 -16.86 4.88 -31.72
C PRO A 89 -18.29 4.60 -31.24
N ILE A 90 -18.94 5.61 -30.68
CA ILE A 90 -20.36 5.54 -30.33
C ILE A 90 -21.17 5.63 -31.63
N PRO A 91 -22.11 4.70 -31.90
CA PRO A 91 -22.96 4.74 -33.08
C PRO A 91 -23.69 6.07 -33.23
N ALA A 92 -23.82 6.56 -34.46
CA ALA A 92 -24.39 7.87 -34.75
C ALA A 92 -25.81 8.04 -34.20
N GLU A 93 -26.59 6.96 -34.12
CA GLU A 93 -27.97 7.00 -33.58
C GLU A 93 -28.02 7.31 -32.08
N ARG A 94 -26.89 7.19 -31.37
CA ARG A 94 -26.74 7.45 -29.92
C ARG A 94 -26.09 8.80 -29.61
N LEU A 95 -25.61 9.53 -30.63
CA LEU A 95 -24.96 10.83 -30.44
C LEU A 95 -26.01 11.94 -30.25
N ILE A 96 -25.84 12.78 -29.24
CA ILE A 96 -26.69 13.96 -28.99
C ILE A 96 -25.80 15.20 -28.96
N GLY A 97 -26.01 16.13 -29.90
CA GLY A 97 -25.30 17.41 -29.94
C GLY A 97 -23.82 17.36 -30.35
N THR A 98 -23.32 16.20 -30.79
CA THR A 98 -21.96 16.02 -31.35
C THR A 98 -22.01 15.14 -32.60
N SER A 99 -21.04 15.32 -33.50
CA SER A 99 -20.86 14.49 -34.70
C SER A 99 -20.00 13.25 -34.44
N GLU A 100 -19.28 13.21 -33.32
CA GLU A 100 -18.39 12.11 -32.95
C GLU A 100 -18.27 12.00 -31.44
N ALA A 101 -18.31 10.77 -30.91
CA ALA A 101 -17.97 10.44 -29.54
C ALA A 101 -17.46 8.99 -29.46
N PHE A 102 -16.73 8.66 -28.40
CA PHE A 102 -16.13 7.35 -28.20
C PHE A 102 -16.46 6.85 -26.80
N ASP A 103 -16.82 5.57 -26.70
CA ASP A 103 -16.77 4.82 -25.46
C ASP A 103 -15.32 4.36 -25.22
N THR A 104 -14.93 4.24 -23.96
CA THR A 104 -13.61 3.75 -23.56
C THR A 104 -13.79 2.39 -22.90
N TYR A 105 -13.16 1.36 -23.45
CA TYR A 105 -13.11 0.02 -22.88
C TYR A 105 -11.70 -0.25 -22.38
N LYS A 106 -11.57 -0.58 -21.09
CA LYS A 106 -10.31 -1.02 -20.50
C LYS A 106 -10.32 -2.54 -20.38
N SER A 107 -9.25 -3.18 -20.86
CA SER A 107 -9.05 -4.61 -20.66
C SER A 107 -7.71 -4.85 -19.97
N LEU A 108 -7.68 -5.83 -19.07
CA LEU A 108 -6.51 -6.21 -18.30
C LEU A 108 -5.96 -7.52 -18.85
N THR A 109 -4.65 -7.63 -18.90
CA THR A 109 -3.99 -8.94 -19.03
C THR A 109 -4.24 -9.77 -17.76
N PRO A 110 -4.17 -11.11 -17.84
CA PRO A 110 -4.33 -11.97 -16.66
C PRO A 110 -3.36 -11.64 -15.50
N ALA A 111 -2.13 -11.25 -15.83
CA ALA A 111 -1.13 -10.84 -14.84
C ALA A 111 -1.54 -9.52 -14.14
N ALA A 112 -2.02 -8.53 -14.90
CA ALA A 112 -2.48 -7.27 -14.33
C ALA A 112 -3.75 -7.44 -13.47
N GLU A 113 -4.66 -8.34 -13.84
CA GLU A 113 -5.82 -8.70 -13.02
C GLU A 113 -5.37 -9.36 -11.70
N ALA A 114 -4.45 -10.33 -11.76
CA ALA A 114 -3.90 -10.98 -10.58
C ALA A 114 -3.19 -9.99 -9.64
N LEU A 115 -2.41 -9.05 -10.19
CA LEU A 115 -1.76 -7.99 -9.39
C LEU A 115 -2.78 -7.05 -8.76
N LYS A 116 -3.82 -6.68 -9.48
CA LYS A 116 -4.90 -5.83 -8.97
C LYS A 116 -5.60 -6.49 -7.77
N ASP A 117 -5.86 -7.79 -7.84
CA ASP A 117 -6.45 -8.56 -6.73
C ASP A 117 -5.47 -8.74 -5.55
N ALA A 118 -4.17 -8.80 -5.83
CA ALA A 118 -3.12 -8.91 -4.82
C ALA A 118 -2.75 -7.59 -4.13
N LEU A 119 -3.19 -6.44 -4.66
CA LEU A 119 -2.81 -5.10 -4.20
C LEU A 119 -3.35 -4.71 -2.80
N PRO A 120 -4.64 -4.97 -2.45
CA PRO A 120 -5.23 -4.42 -1.22
C PRO A 120 -4.54 -4.80 0.09
N PRO A 121 -4.02 -6.04 0.28
CA PRO A 121 -3.21 -6.37 1.45
C PRO A 121 -1.97 -5.48 1.61
N VAL A 122 -1.28 -5.14 0.52
CA VAL A 122 -0.07 -4.32 0.55
C VAL A 122 -0.42 -2.87 0.91
N GLU A 123 -1.51 -2.35 0.36
CA GLU A 123 -2.02 -1.00 0.69
C GLU A 123 -2.42 -0.88 2.15
N ARG A 124 -3.10 -1.89 2.70
CA ARG A 124 -3.46 -1.92 4.13
C ARG A 124 -2.24 -1.93 5.05
N LEU A 125 -1.18 -2.62 4.64
CA LEU A 125 0.06 -2.64 5.41
C LEU A 125 0.73 -1.25 5.40
N LEU A 126 0.80 -0.58 4.24
CA LEU A 126 1.28 0.80 4.16
C LEU A 126 0.47 1.73 5.08
N GLN A 127 -0.86 1.67 5.00
CA GLN A 127 -1.70 2.52 5.85
C GLN A 127 -1.47 2.25 7.33
N THR A 128 -1.37 0.97 7.73
CA THR A 128 -1.10 0.60 9.13
C THR A 128 0.27 1.12 9.59
N ALA A 129 1.29 1.06 8.73
CA ALA A 129 2.62 1.58 9.04
C ALA A 129 2.61 3.11 9.20
N LEU A 130 1.89 3.83 8.33
CA LEU A 130 1.69 5.27 8.42
C LEU A 130 0.97 5.66 9.72
N ASP A 131 -0.11 4.97 10.06
CA ASP A 131 -0.89 5.24 11.28
C ASP A 131 -0.01 5.08 12.53
N VAL A 132 0.83 4.04 12.59
CA VAL A 132 1.79 3.82 13.69
C VAL A 132 2.81 4.96 13.77
N GLN A 133 3.37 5.38 12.64
CA GLN A 133 4.34 6.46 12.59
C GLN A 133 3.74 7.80 13.03
N ASP A 134 2.55 8.14 12.53
CA ASP A 134 1.85 9.37 12.87
C ASP A 134 1.44 9.40 14.34
N PHE A 135 0.98 8.27 14.89
CA PHE A 135 0.69 8.16 16.31
C PHE A 135 1.95 8.38 17.18
N ALA A 136 3.06 7.72 16.84
CA ALA A 136 4.33 7.90 17.56
C ALA A 136 4.82 9.36 17.51
N LYS A 137 4.67 10.02 16.35
CA LYS A 137 4.99 11.43 16.18
C LYS A 137 4.09 12.34 17.03
N ALA A 138 2.79 12.07 17.06
CA ALA A 138 1.83 12.84 17.86
C ALA A 138 2.12 12.71 19.37
N VAL A 139 2.43 11.50 19.85
CA VAL A 139 2.83 11.27 21.25
C VAL A 139 4.08 12.07 21.59
N ARG A 140 5.12 12.01 20.74
CA ARG A 140 6.36 12.77 20.96
C ARG A 140 6.11 14.28 21.02
N LEU A 141 5.37 14.83 20.06
CA LEU A 141 5.04 16.27 20.03
C LEU A 141 4.23 16.71 21.26
N THR A 142 3.35 15.84 21.75
CA THR A 142 2.56 16.12 22.95
C THR A 142 3.42 16.13 24.21
N LEU A 143 4.37 15.19 24.32
CA LEU A 143 5.34 15.15 25.42
C LEU A 143 6.26 16.38 25.39
N ASP A 144 6.79 16.74 24.21
CA ASP A 144 7.63 17.93 24.03
C ASP A 144 6.90 19.23 24.43
N LEU A 145 5.58 19.30 24.22
CA LEU A 145 4.77 20.44 24.62
C LEU A 145 4.59 20.51 26.14
N ILE A 146 4.44 19.37 26.81
CA ILE A 146 4.31 19.27 28.27
C ILE A 146 5.63 19.59 28.96
N ASP A 147 6.77 19.16 28.41
CA ASP A 147 8.09 19.40 29.00
C ASP A 147 8.59 20.86 28.85
N ARG A 148 7.85 21.69 28.09
CA ARG A 148 8.14 23.12 27.86
C ARG A 148 7.27 24.08 28.69
N GLU A 149 6.37 23.56 29.52
CA GLU A 149 5.63 24.31 30.56
C GLU A 149 6.31 24.19 31.93
#